data_AF-A0A1I5HQ37-F1
#
_entry.id   AF-A0A1I5HQ37-F1
#
_cell.length_a   1.000
_cell.length_b   1.000
_cell.length_c   1.000
_cell.angle_alpha   90.00
_cell.angle_beta   90.00
_cell.angle_gamma   90.00
#
_symmetry.space_group_name_H-M   'P 1'
#
loop_
_entity.id
_entity.type
_entity.pdbx_description
1 polymer ?
#
loop_
_entity_poly.entity_id
_entity_poly.type
_entity_poly.pdbx_seq_one_letter_code
_entity_poly.pdbx_strand_id
1 'polypeptide(L)'
;MESITIPKQKNMYTLSTSKQSVITIPENWERSTTVFTSNDVLSAYEMGKQEGMIVQQNLNQKILIEKITTNLKLATEIAEEFRLLLKGFDTDPHIRLRVNSISSFDVAFVLDEEFYNSDNLDYAHEQAHELRRMHLTDTFSIYLYLFPKTKGLSLSKMDADGFSMHYEPKYTKTTS
;
A
#
# COMPACT_ATOMS: atom_id res chain seq x y z
N MET A 1 -15.06 14.12 69.03
CA MET A 1 -14.62 12.74 68.77
C MET A 1 -15.86 11.88 68.83
N GLU A 2 -16.47 11.60 67.69
CA GLU A 2 -17.51 10.57 67.58
C GLU A 2 -17.22 9.76 66.33
N SER A 3 -16.96 8.47 66.58
CA SER A 3 -16.57 7.44 65.64
C SER A 3 -17.76 7.00 64.79
N ILE A 4 -17.64 7.12 63.47
CA ILE A 4 -18.63 6.64 62.52
C ILE A 4 -18.40 5.14 62.29
N THR A 5 -19.31 4.31 62.80
CA THR A 5 -19.33 2.86 62.58
C THR A 5 -20.06 2.55 61.28
N ILE A 6 -19.35 1.99 60.30
CA ILE A 6 -19.92 1.54 59.01
C ILE A 6 -20.57 0.16 59.21
N PRO A 7 -21.85 -0.05 58.87
CA PRO A 7 -22.46 -1.37 58.94
C PRO A 7 -21.97 -2.27 57.80
N LYS A 8 -21.48 -3.46 58.15
CA LYS A 8 -21.14 -4.54 57.20
C LYS A 8 -22.41 -5.06 56.52
N GLN A 9 -22.54 -4.82 55.21
CA GLN A 9 -23.54 -5.50 54.39
C GLN A 9 -23.22 -7.00 54.31
N LYS A 10 -24.13 -7.81 54.84
CA LYS A 10 -24.12 -9.27 54.76
C LYS A 10 -24.78 -9.66 53.43
N ASN A 11 -23.98 -9.87 52.38
CA ASN A 11 -24.49 -10.39 51.11
C ASN A 11 -24.94 -11.84 51.30
N MET A 12 -26.24 -12.04 51.56
CA MET A 12 -26.90 -13.33 51.39
C MET A 12 -27.12 -13.55 49.90
N TYR A 13 -26.23 -14.30 49.26
CA TYR A 13 -26.53 -14.92 47.96
C TYR A 13 -27.51 -16.06 48.21
N THR A 14 -28.80 -15.84 47.94
CA THR A 14 -29.75 -16.93 47.79
C THR A 14 -29.44 -17.67 46.50
N LEU A 15 -28.99 -18.93 46.61
CA LEU A 15 -28.90 -19.86 45.50
C LEU A 15 -30.32 -20.08 44.93
N SER A 16 -30.64 -19.34 43.87
CA SER A 16 -31.79 -19.61 43.01
C SER A 16 -31.51 -20.91 42.27
N THR A 17 -32.07 -22.02 42.73
CA THR A 17 -32.15 -23.27 41.98
C THR A 17 -33.02 -23.05 40.74
N SER A 18 -32.38 -22.73 39.61
CA SER A 18 -33.05 -22.65 38.32
C SER A 18 -33.58 -24.03 37.95
N LYS A 19 -34.91 -24.18 37.88
CA LYS A 19 -35.55 -25.36 37.30
C LYS A 19 -35.06 -25.50 35.85
N GLN A 20 -34.24 -26.52 35.58
CA GLN A 20 -33.91 -26.91 34.21
C GLN A 20 -35.18 -27.34 33.50
N SER A 21 -35.61 -26.54 32.52
CA SER A 21 -36.63 -26.95 31.57
C SER A 21 -36.09 -28.11 30.75
N VAL A 22 -36.69 -29.30 30.90
CA VAL A 22 -36.36 -30.46 30.09
C VAL A 22 -36.86 -30.20 28.67
N ILE A 23 -35.93 -29.97 27.74
CA ILE A 23 -36.24 -29.81 26.31
C ILE A 23 -36.48 -31.20 25.72
N THR A 24 -37.72 -31.48 25.29
CA THR A 24 -38.10 -32.69 24.57
C THR A 24 -37.66 -32.58 23.10
N ILE A 25 -36.84 -33.52 22.64
CA ILE A 25 -36.32 -33.54 21.26
C ILE A 25 -37.21 -34.46 20.41
N PRO A 26 -37.51 -34.10 19.14
CA PRO A 26 -38.29 -34.95 18.24
C PRO A 26 -37.65 -36.33 17.99
N GLU A 27 -38.48 -37.33 17.71
CA GLU A 27 -38.12 -38.77 17.67
C GLU A 27 -37.02 -39.13 16.65
N ASN A 28 -36.83 -38.27 15.65
CA ASN A 28 -35.90 -38.41 14.53
C ASN A 28 -34.65 -37.53 14.66
N TRP A 29 -34.42 -36.91 15.82
CA TRP A 29 -33.24 -36.09 16.10
C TRP A 29 -32.38 -36.76 17.16
N GLU A 30 -31.18 -37.20 16.77
CA GLU A 30 -30.19 -37.72 17.72
C GLU A 30 -29.43 -36.55 18.36
N ARG A 31 -29.30 -36.54 19.70
CA ARG A 31 -28.37 -35.63 20.35
C ARG A 31 -26.96 -36.06 19.97
N SER A 32 -26.20 -35.16 19.35
CA SER A 32 -24.74 -35.28 19.32
C SER A 32 -24.26 -35.43 20.78
N THR A 33 -23.65 -36.57 21.09
CA THR A 33 -23.09 -36.89 22.41
C THR A 33 -21.77 -36.16 22.69
N THR A 34 -21.35 -35.26 21.80
CA THR A 34 -20.14 -34.48 21.93
C THR A 34 -20.36 -33.40 23.00
N VAL A 35 -19.94 -33.69 24.23
CA VAL A 35 -19.96 -32.72 25.33
C VAL A 35 -18.79 -31.77 25.12
N PHE A 36 -19.08 -30.57 24.60
CA PHE A 36 -18.09 -29.50 24.54
C PHE A 36 -17.89 -28.90 25.94
N THR A 37 -16.65 -28.88 26.40
CA THR A 37 -16.26 -28.16 27.60
C THR A 37 -16.23 -26.66 27.33
N SER A 38 -16.30 -25.84 28.39
CA SER A 38 -16.13 -24.38 28.25
C SER A 38 -14.78 -24.01 27.62
N ASN A 39 -13.75 -24.85 27.79
CA ASN A 39 -12.46 -24.68 27.15
C ASN A 39 -12.51 -24.96 25.64
N ASP A 40 -13.34 -25.91 25.19
CA ASP A 40 -13.53 -26.21 23.76
C ASP A 40 -14.22 -25.04 23.06
N VAL A 41 -15.19 -24.40 23.73
CA VAL A 41 -15.83 -23.18 23.21
C VAL A 41 -14.86 -21.99 23.19
N LEU A 42 -14.07 -21.81 24.26
CA LEU A 42 -13.08 -20.73 24.34
C LEU A 42 -12.00 -20.87 23.25
N SER A 43 -11.48 -22.09 23.07
CA SER A 43 -10.47 -22.38 22.05
C SER A 43 -11.02 -22.21 20.64
N ALA A 44 -12.23 -22.67 20.34
CA ALA A 44 -12.88 -22.43 19.04
C ALA A 44 -13.06 -20.94 18.75
N TYR A 45 -13.41 -20.13 19.76
CA TYR A 45 -13.49 -18.68 19.62
C TYR A 45 -12.12 -18.04 19.35
N GLU A 46 -11.08 -18.45 20.09
CA GLU A 46 -9.71 -17.95 19.88
C GLU A 46 -9.18 -18.32 18.50
N MET A 47 -9.41 -19.56 18.05
CA MET A 47 -9.06 -20.02 16.70
C MET A 47 -9.79 -19.21 15.64
N GLY A 48 -11.11 -19.06 15.73
CA GLY A 48 -11.89 -18.27 14.77
C GLY A 48 -11.46 -16.79 14.72
N LYS A 49 -11.09 -16.21 15.87
CA LYS A 49 -10.51 -14.85 15.93
C LYS A 49 -9.18 -14.78 15.21
N GLN A 50 -8.27 -15.73 15.45
CA GLN A 50 -6.97 -15.76 14.80
C GLN A 50 -7.09 -15.99 13.28
N GLU A 51 -7.93 -16.93 12.86
CA GLU A 51 -8.22 -17.19 11.45
C GLU A 51 -8.78 -15.94 10.76
N GLY A 52 -9.76 -15.27 11.37
CA GLY A 52 -10.31 -14.02 10.86
C GLY A 52 -9.25 -12.91 10.70
N MET A 53 -8.32 -12.80 11.66
CA MET A 53 -7.20 -11.86 11.57
C MET A 53 -6.26 -12.18 10.41
N ILE A 54 -5.91 -13.45 10.23
CA ILE A 54 -5.02 -13.91 9.14
C ILE A 54 -5.68 -13.64 7.78
N VAL A 55 -6.96 -13.98 7.63
CA VAL A 55 -7.71 -13.74 6.39
C VAL A 55 -7.75 -12.25 6.05
N GLN A 56 -8.05 -11.39 7.03
CA GLN A 56 -8.09 -9.95 6.82
C GLN A 56 -6.71 -9.38 6.47
N GLN A 57 -5.65 -9.85 7.12
CA GLN A 57 -4.29 -9.44 6.83
C GLN A 57 -3.90 -9.80 5.38
N ASN A 58 -4.20 -11.02 4.95
CA ASN A 58 -3.94 -11.47 3.58
C ASN A 58 -4.72 -10.65 2.55
N LEU A 59 -5.99 -10.34 2.83
CA LEU A 59 -6.81 -9.48 1.96
C LEU A 59 -6.21 -8.08 1.84
N ASN A 60 -5.84 -7.46 2.97
CA ASN A 60 -5.22 -6.14 2.98
C ASN A 60 -3.89 -6.13 2.21
N GLN A 61 -3.04 -7.14 2.40
CA GLN A 61 -1.80 -7.28 1.65
C GLN A 61 -2.05 -7.37 0.14
N LYS A 62 -3.03 -8.18 -0.28
CA LYS A 62 -3.41 -8.31 -1.69
C LYS A 62 -3.84 -6.96 -2.28
N ILE A 63 -4.72 -6.23 -1.59
CA ILE A 63 -5.18 -4.90 -2.03
C ILE A 63 -4.02 -3.91 -2.15
N LEU A 64 -3.08 -3.93 -1.19
CA LEU A 64 -1.91 -3.07 -1.22
C LEU A 64 -0.99 -3.39 -2.40
N ILE A 65 -0.75 -4.67 -2.66
CA ILE A 65 0.06 -5.15 -3.78
C ILE A 65 -0.59 -4.77 -5.13
N GLU A 66 -1.90 -4.94 -5.26
CA GLU A 66 -2.64 -4.56 -6.47
C GLU A 66 -2.57 -3.05 -6.73
N LYS A 67 -2.75 -2.24 -5.67
CA LYS A 67 -2.70 -0.79 -5.78
C LYS A 67 -1.32 -0.28 -6.14
N ILE A 68 -0.27 -0.77 -5.47
CA ILE A 68 1.10 -0.35 -5.79
C ILE A 68 1.52 -0.80 -7.19
N THR A 69 1.11 -2.00 -7.62
CA THR A 69 1.40 -2.51 -8.97
C THR A 69 0.71 -1.68 -10.05
N THR A 70 -0.57 -1.36 -9.85
CA THR A 70 -1.34 -0.51 -10.76
C THR A 70 -0.73 0.88 -10.88
N ASN A 71 -0.42 1.51 -9.74
CA ASN A 71 0.15 2.84 -9.73
C ASN A 71 1.58 2.86 -10.29
N LEU A 72 2.40 1.84 -10.03
CA LEU A 72 3.73 1.70 -10.61
C LEU A 72 3.65 1.56 -12.14
N LYS A 73 2.69 0.80 -12.66
CA LYS A 73 2.45 0.68 -14.10
C LYS A 73 2.08 2.03 -14.70
N LEU A 74 1.17 2.76 -14.07
CA LEU A 74 0.78 4.10 -14.51
C LEU A 74 1.95 5.07 -14.51
N ALA A 75 2.77 5.07 -13.45
CA ALA A 75 3.97 5.91 -13.39
C ALA A 75 4.96 5.58 -14.51
N THR A 76 5.09 4.30 -14.87
CA THR A 76 5.93 3.85 -15.98
C THR A 76 5.38 4.31 -17.33
N GLU A 77 4.06 4.25 -17.53
CA GLU A 77 3.39 4.72 -18.75
C GLU A 77 3.58 6.23 -18.95
N ILE A 78 3.39 7.02 -17.89
CA ILE A 78 3.63 8.48 -17.91
C ILE A 78 5.10 8.79 -18.21
N ALA A 79 6.03 8.02 -17.61
CA ALA A 79 7.45 8.20 -17.85
C ALA A 79 7.82 7.92 -19.32
N GLU A 80 7.23 6.90 -19.95
CA GLU A 80 7.44 6.61 -21.37
C GLU A 80 6.80 7.66 -22.27
N GLU A 81 5.60 8.15 -21.95
CA GLU A 81 4.96 9.23 -22.70
C GLU A 81 5.84 10.48 -22.73
N PHE A 82 6.37 10.89 -21.57
CA PHE A 82 7.26 12.03 -21.50
C PHE A 82 8.62 11.78 -22.17
N ARG A 83 9.14 10.55 -22.11
CA ARG A 83 10.34 10.16 -22.85
C ARG A 83 10.16 10.31 -24.36
N LEU A 84 9.01 9.89 -24.90
CA LEU A 84 8.72 10.00 -26.33
C LEU A 84 8.66 11.47 -26.78
N LEU A 85 8.12 12.35 -25.93
CA LEU A 85 8.16 13.79 -26.14
C LEU A 85 9.60 14.32 -26.19
N LEU A 86 10.44 13.92 -25.23
CA LEU A 86 11.85 14.31 -25.18
C LEU A 86 12.65 13.80 -26.39
N LYS A 87 12.34 12.58 -26.87
CA LYS A 87 12.92 12.07 -28.12
C LYS A 87 12.56 12.90 -29.35
N GLY A 88 11.40 13.56 -29.35
CA GLY A 88 11.01 14.52 -30.39
C GLY A 88 11.93 15.74 -30.47
N PHE A 89 12.71 16.00 -29.42
CA PHE A 89 13.74 17.03 -29.37
C PHE A 89 15.16 16.48 -29.51
N ASP A 90 15.30 15.28 -30.08
CA ASP A 90 16.59 14.59 -30.26
C ASP A 90 17.37 14.34 -28.96
N THR A 91 16.67 14.21 -27.81
CA THR A 91 17.29 13.84 -26.53
C THR A 91 16.77 12.48 -26.03
N ASP A 92 17.66 11.57 -25.63
CA ASP A 92 17.29 10.27 -25.02
C ASP A 92 17.76 10.25 -23.54
N PRO A 93 16.88 10.61 -22.59
CA PRO A 93 17.25 10.74 -21.19
C PRO A 93 17.51 9.38 -20.53
N HIS A 94 18.40 9.36 -19.54
CA HIS A 94 18.43 8.23 -18.60
C HIS A 94 17.32 8.44 -17.57
N ILE A 95 16.42 7.46 -17.45
CA ILE A 95 15.23 7.59 -16.62
C ILE A 95 15.36 6.71 -15.38
N ARG A 96 15.14 7.31 -14.21
CA ARG A 96 15.05 6.60 -12.94
C ARG A 96 13.73 6.88 -12.26
N LEU A 97 13.21 5.88 -11.56
CA LEU A 97 11.99 5.98 -10.78
C LEU A 97 12.31 5.76 -9.30
N ARG A 98 11.67 6.57 -8.46
CA ARG A 98 11.61 6.44 -7.01
C ARG A 98 10.16 6.25 -6.58
N VAL A 99 9.92 5.26 -5.73
CA VAL A 99 8.61 5.02 -5.09
C VAL A 99 8.63 5.65 -3.70
N ASN A 100 7.89 6.74 -3.51
CA ASN A 100 7.80 7.42 -2.21
C ASN A 100 6.73 6.77 -1.32
N SER A 101 5.62 6.37 -1.92
CA SER A 101 4.52 5.67 -1.25
C SER A 101 3.70 4.86 -2.26
N ILE A 102 2.66 4.17 -1.79
CA ILE A 102 1.72 3.43 -2.64
C ILE A 102 1.05 4.32 -3.70
N SER A 103 0.97 5.63 -3.45
CA SER A 103 0.29 6.61 -4.31
C SER A 103 1.19 7.77 -4.76
N SER A 104 2.50 7.73 -4.51
CA SER A 104 3.40 8.84 -4.86
C SER A 104 4.71 8.33 -5.42
N PHE A 105 5.06 8.88 -6.59
CA PHE A 105 6.17 8.45 -7.42
C PHE A 105 6.95 9.66 -7.92
N ASP A 106 8.26 9.51 -8.02
CA ASP A 106 9.12 10.52 -8.61
C ASP A 106 9.91 9.90 -9.75
N VAL A 107 9.96 10.58 -10.89
CA VAL A 107 10.72 10.16 -12.06
C VAL A 107 11.79 11.19 -12.33
N ALA A 108 13.04 10.75 -12.45
CA ALA A 108 14.17 11.58 -12.80
C ALA A 108 14.59 11.30 -14.25
N PHE A 109 14.62 12.34 -15.06
CA PHE A 109 15.14 12.34 -16.43
C PHE A 109 16.49 13.03 -16.41
N VAL A 110 17.55 12.25 -16.60
CA VAL A 110 18.92 12.77 -16.72
C VAL A 110 19.17 13.07 -18.19
N LEU A 111 19.19 14.36 -18.50
CA LEU A 111 19.28 14.95 -19.83
C LEU A 111 20.73 15.29 -20.17
N ASP A 112 21.08 15.24 -21.45
CA ASP A 112 22.39 15.72 -21.88
C ASP A 112 22.50 17.25 -21.71
N GLU A 113 23.72 17.73 -21.47
CA GLU A 113 24.00 19.12 -21.13
C GLU A 113 23.58 20.11 -22.24
N GLU A 114 23.64 19.68 -23.50
CA GLU A 114 23.20 20.49 -24.65
C GLU A 114 21.69 20.77 -24.59
N PHE A 115 20.87 19.73 -24.38
CA PHE A 115 19.42 19.89 -24.25
C PHE A 115 19.06 20.69 -22.99
N TYR A 116 19.73 20.43 -21.87
CA TYR A 116 19.46 21.12 -20.61
C TYR A 116 19.73 22.63 -20.68
N ASN A 117 20.69 23.05 -21.50
CA ASN A 117 20.99 24.47 -21.71
C ASN A 117 20.23 25.09 -22.89
N SER A 118 19.30 24.35 -23.51
CA SER A 118 18.52 24.83 -24.65
C SER A 118 17.22 25.49 -24.23
N ASP A 119 16.66 26.32 -25.13
CA ASP A 119 15.34 26.95 -24.95
C ASP A 119 14.19 25.90 -24.86
N ASN A 120 14.44 24.65 -25.27
CA ASN A 120 13.46 23.57 -25.17
C ASN A 120 13.28 23.07 -23.73
N LEU A 121 14.18 23.40 -22.79
CA LEU A 121 14.06 22.98 -21.40
C LEU A 121 12.80 23.55 -20.73
N ASP A 122 12.49 24.83 -20.97
CA ASP A 122 11.31 25.49 -20.41
C ASP A 122 10.02 24.82 -20.90
N TYR A 123 9.97 24.50 -22.21
CA TYR A 123 8.87 23.73 -22.77
C TYR A 123 8.76 22.34 -22.14
N ALA A 124 9.88 21.62 -21.98
CA ALA A 124 9.88 20.31 -21.32
C ALA A 124 9.36 20.39 -19.87
N HIS A 125 9.72 21.45 -19.13
CA HIS A 125 9.19 21.68 -17.78
C HIS A 125 7.68 21.94 -17.78
N GLU A 126 7.17 22.73 -18.73
CA GLU A 126 5.74 22.99 -18.87
C GLU A 126 4.98 21.69 -19.19
N GLN A 127 5.48 20.89 -20.13
CA GLN A 127 4.90 19.59 -20.48
C GLN A 127 4.94 18.60 -19.30
N ALA A 128 6.02 18.59 -18.53
CA ALA A 128 6.11 17.78 -17.32
C ALA A 128 5.06 18.19 -16.28
N HIS A 129 4.84 19.50 -16.12
CA HIS A 129 3.81 20.04 -15.22
C HIS A 129 2.40 19.67 -15.70
N GLU A 130 2.14 19.76 -17.00
CA GLU A 130 0.86 19.39 -17.61
C GLU A 130 0.55 17.89 -17.44
N LEU A 131 1.51 17.02 -17.73
CA LEU A 131 1.38 15.58 -17.48
C LEU A 131 1.08 15.28 -16.01
N ARG A 132 1.82 15.91 -15.09
CA ARG A 132 1.54 15.78 -13.67
C ARG A 132 0.10 16.18 -13.33
N ARG A 133 -0.38 17.30 -13.87
CA ARG A 133 -1.72 17.80 -13.60
C ARG A 133 -2.82 16.88 -14.14
N MET A 134 -2.64 16.35 -15.36
CA MET A 134 -3.62 15.45 -15.99
C MET A 134 -3.79 14.13 -15.23
N HIS A 135 -2.74 13.65 -14.57
CA HIS A 135 -2.76 12.38 -13.85
C HIS A 135 -2.91 12.52 -12.33
N LEU A 136 -2.93 13.73 -11.79
CA LEU A 136 -3.09 13.94 -10.35
C LEU A 136 -4.48 13.52 -9.89
N THR A 137 -4.54 12.58 -8.95
CA THR A 137 -5.77 12.14 -8.30
C THR A 137 -5.54 11.98 -6.80
N ASP A 138 -6.61 11.79 -6.03
CA ASP A 138 -6.50 11.49 -4.59
C ASP A 138 -5.73 10.20 -4.31
N THR A 139 -5.61 9.31 -5.29
CA THR A 139 -5.00 7.99 -5.14
C THR A 139 -3.68 7.81 -5.90
N PHE A 140 -3.25 8.83 -6.63
CA PHE A 140 -2.04 8.80 -7.45
C PHE A 140 -1.46 10.19 -7.65
N SER A 141 -0.15 10.31 -7.45
CA SER A 141 0.64 11.51 -7.69
C SER A 141 1.99 11.12 -8.28
N ILE A 142 2.46 11.93 -9.23
CA ILE A 142 3.76 11.76 -9.84
C ILE A 142 4.46 13.11 -9.95
N TYR A 143 5.77 13.13 -9.76
CA TYR A 143 6.61 14.29 -10.06
C TYR A 143 7.69 13.91 -11.06
N LEU A 144 7.92 14.77 -12.06
CA LEU A 144 8.94 14.57 -13.09
C LEU A 144 10.05 15.60 -12.86
N TYR A 145 11.27 15.12 -12.62
CA TYR A 145 12.46 15.92 -12.43
C TYR A 145 13.32 15.88 -13.69
N LEU A 146 13.80 17.04 -14.11
CA LEU A 146 14.77 17.19 -15.20
C LEU A 146 16.13 17.52 -14.59
N PHE A 147 17.10 16.63 -14.76
CA PHE A 147 18.45 16.80 -14.24
C PHE A 147 19.47 16.91 -15.38
N PRO A 148 20.46 17.81 -15.29
CA PRO A 148 21.56 17.83 -16.23
C PRO A 148 22.52 16.68 -15.93
N LYS A 149 22.99 16.01 -16.97
CA LYS A 149 24.08 15.05 -16.92
C LYS A 149 25.41 15.77 -16.73
N THR A 150 25.72 16.12 -15.48
CA THR A 150 26.98 16.77 -15.12
C THR A 150 28.04 15.74 -14.72
N LYS A 151 29.32 16.11 -14.82
CA LYS A 151 30.45 15.27 -14.37
C LYS A 151 30.37 14.84 -12.88
N GLY A 152 29.61 15.56 -12.06
CA GLY A 152 29.42 15.27 -10.62
C GLY A 152 28.19 14.41 -10.30
N LEU A 153 27.25 14.29 -11.23
CA LEU A 153 26.06 13.45 -11.12
C LEU A 153 26.44 12.00 -11.43
N SER A 154 26.81 11.25 -10.39
CA SER A 154 26.94 9.80 -10.50
C SER A 154 25.56 9.18 -10.36
N LEU A 155 25.19 8.29 -11.27
CA LEU A 155 23.96 7.50 -11.17
C LEU A 155 23.88 6.72 -9.83
N SER A 156 25.03 6.34 -9.26
CA SER A 156 25.09 5.70 -7.93
C SER A 156 24.65 6.60 -6.78
N LYS A 157 24.76 7.94 -6.92
CA LYS A 157 24.23 8.89 -5.92
C LYS A 157 22.71 8.97 -6.01
N MET A 158 22.15 8.87 -7.21
CA MET A 158 20.69 8.81 -7.38
C MET A 158 20.10 7.54 -6.74
N ASP A 159 20.80 6.41 -6.83
CA ASP A 159 20.39 5.18 -6.14
C ASP A 159 20.32 5.39 -4.62
N ALA A 160 21.30 6.11 -4.04
CA ALA A 160 21.30 6.47 -2.61
C ALA A 160 20.15 7.41 -2.22
N ASP A 161 19.73 8.29 -3.13
CA ASP A 161 18.57 9.19 -2.97
C ASP A 161 17.20 8.49 -3.21
N GLY A 162 17.23 7.19 -3.49
CA GLY A 162 16.05 6.33 -3.64
C GLY A 162 15.57 6.13 -5.08
N PHE A 163 16.27 6.66 -6.09
CA PHE A 163 15.99 6.45 -7.52
C PHE A 163 16.54 5.10 -8.02
N SER A 164 16.17 4.02 -7.33
CA SER A 164 16.73 2.68 -7.52
C SER A 164 16.11 1.88 -8.66
N MET A 165 14.97 2.32 -9.22
CA MET A 165 14.32 1.63 -10.34
C MET A 165 14.78 2.21 -11.66
N HIS A 166 15.31 1.34 -12.53
CA HIS A 166 15.81 1.69 -13.85
C HIS A 166 14.72 1.49 -14.89
N TYR A 167 14.58 2.46 -15.79
CA TYR A 167 13.71 2.30 -16.94
C TYR A 167 14.42 1.55 -18.08
N GLU A 168 13.82 0.44 -18.55
CA GLU A 168 14.24 -0.25 -19.75
C GLU A 168 13.14 -0.15 -20.82
N PRO A 169 13.39 0.51 -21.96
CA PRO A 169 12.40 0.61 -23.03
C PRO A 169 12.01 -0.77 -23.57
N LYS A 170 10.71 -1.03 -23.73
CA LYS A 170 10.22 -2.29 -24.30
C LYS A 170 10.62 -2.54 -25.77
N TYR A 171 11.14 -1.53 -26.46
CA TYR A 171 11.58 -1.63 -27.85
C TYR A 171 12.92 -0.92 -28.07
N THR A 172 14.02 -1.64 -27.88
CA THR A 172 15.28 -1.36 -28.58
C THR A 172 15.24 -2.12 -29.90
N LYS A 173 14.72 -1.51 -30.98
CA LYS A 173 15.03 -2.05 -32.31
C LYS A 173 16.51 -1.76 -32.56
N THR A 174 17.30 -2.82 -32.44
CA THR A 174 18.67 -2.92 -32.92
C THR A 174 18.70 -2.51 -34.38
N THR A 175 19.12 -1.29 -34.68
CA THR A 175 19.64 -0.95 -36.01
C THR A 175 21.11 -1.33 -36.01
N SER A 176 21.38 -2.54 -36.50
CA SER A 176 22.66 -2.88 -37.13
C SER A 176 22.68 -2.34 -38.55
#